data_AF-A0A2V8DS41-F1
#
_entry.id   AF-A0A2V8DS41-F1
#
_cell.length_a   1.000
_cell.length_b   1.000
_cell.length_c   1.000
_cell.angle_alpha   90.00
_cell.angle_beta   90.00
_cell.angle_gamma   90.00
#
_symmetry.space_group_name_H-M   'P 1'
#
loop_
_entity.id
_entity.type
_entity.pdbx_description
1 polymer ?
#
loop_
_entity_poly.entity_id
_entity_poly.type
_entity_poly.pdbx_seq_one_letter_code
_entity_poly.pdbx_strand_id
1 'polypeptide(L)'
;MGEAGRSYRYRLAVLDELWTHGVHPTDHTRPELVHEFVSDLYRHQLRRLRLRLMRREFPRKDYAAQVITLRKRYRLISMPAAEWLEQES
;
A
#
# COMPACT_ATOMS: atom_id res chain seq x y z
N MET A 1 -27.79 -3.13 8.42
CA MET A 1 -27.48 -1.79 8.98
C MET A 1 -26.51 -1.14 8.01
N GLY A 2 -27.03 -0.30 7.11
CA GLY A 2 -26.26 0.22 5.97
C GLY A 2 -25.49 1.48 6.35
N GLU A 3 -24.16 1.42 6.26
CA GLU A 3 -23.34 2.64 6.17
C GLU A 3 -23.18 3.06 4.70
N ALA A 4 -24.28 3.03 3.93
CA ALA A 4 -24.33 3.56 2.57
C ALA A 4 -24.65 5.06 2.66
N GLY A 5 -23.63 5.87 2.94
CA GLY A 5 -23.78 7.32 3.00
C GLY A 5 -22.53 8.14 3.24
N ARG A 6 -21.35 7.51 3.37
CA ARG A 6 -20.09 8.25 3.57
C ARG A 6 -19.20 8.11 2.34
N SER A 7 -19.26 9.11 1.48
CA SER A 7 -18.30 9.28 0.40
C SER A 7 -16.98 9.80 0.98
N TYR A 8 -15.93 9.03 0.80
CA TYR A 8 -14.54 9.29 1.11
C TYR A 8 -13.86 9.89 -0.11
N ARG A 9 -13.34 11.11 0.06
CA ARG A 9 -12.63 11.79 -1.01
C ARG A 9 -11.14 11.54 -0.87
N TYR A 10 -10.61 10.64 -1.69
CA TYR A 10 -9.19 10.31 -1.71
C TYR A 10 -8.38 11.41 -2.41
N ARG A 11 -7.17 11.67 -1.91
CA ARG A 11 -6.22 12.54 -2.59
C ARG A 11 -5.83 11.91 -3.93
N LEU A 12 -5.79 12.73 -4.99
CA LEU A 12 -5.40 12.27 -6.34
C LEU A 12 -4.02 11.62 -6.35
N ALA A 13 -3.05 12.16 -5.61
CA ALA A 13 -1.71 11.58 -5.49
C ALA A 13 -1.72 10.17 -4.88
N VAL A 14 -2.63 9.92 -3.93
CA VAL A 14 -2.78 8.60 -3.32
C VAL A 14 -3.47 7.64 -4.29
N LEU A 15 -4.50 8.09 -5.01
CA LEU A 15 -5.16 7.28 -6.04
C LEU A 15 -4.20 6.85 -7.15
N ASP A 16 -3.36 7.75 -7.65
CA ASP A 16 -2.37 7.46 -8.70
C ASP A 16 -1.35 6.39 -8.26
N GLU A 17 -0.86 6.51 -7.02
CA GLU A 17 0.07 5.54 -6.46
C GLU A 17 -0.65 4.19 -6.20
N LEU A 18 -1.89 4.19 -5.71
CA LEU A 18 -2.71 2.99 -5.55
C LEU A 18 -3.02 2.29 -6.89
N TRP A 19 -3.33 3.03 -7.94
CA TRP A 19 -3.53 2.49 -9.30
C TRP A 19 -2.27 1.83 -9.84
N THR A 20 -1.09 2.38 -9.53
CA THR A 20 0.20 1.75 -9.88
C THR A 20 0.36 0.37 -9.22
N HIS A 21 -0.32 0.14 -8.09
CA HIS A 21 -0.37 -1.16 -7.41
C HIS A 21 -1.55 -2.05 -7.84
N GLY A 22 -2.41 -1.56 -8.74
CA GLY A 22 -3.64 -2.25 -9.15
C GLY A 22 -4.79 -2.13 -8.15
N VAL A 23 -4.73 -1.18 -7.22
CA VAL A 23 -5.75 -0.94 -6.20
C VAL A 23 -6.58 0.26 -6.62
N HIS A 24 -7.86 0.05 -6.94
CA HIS A 24 -8.77 1.11 -7.38
C HIS A 24 -9.88 1.28 -6.34
N PRO A 25 -9.66 2.05 -5.27
CA PRO A 25 -10.72 2.32 -4.31
C PRO A 25 -11.77 3.26 -4.93
N THR A 26 -13.02 3.06 -4.53
CA THR A 26 -14.12 3.97 -4.86
C THR A 26 -14.32 4.98 -3.76
N ASP A 27 -15.08 6.04 -4.02
CA ASP A 27 -15.45 7.01 -2.98
C ASP A 27 -16.27 6.37 -1.85
N HIS A 28 -16.91 5.22 -2.03
CA HIS A 28 -17.56 4.51 -0.93
C HIS A 28 -16.65 3.52 -0.21
N THR A 29 -15.42 3.33 -0.67
CA THR A 29 -14.48 2.42 -0.04
C THR A 29 -13.83 3.10 1.15
N ARG A 30 -13.83 2.46 2.32
CA ARG A 30 -13.16 2.98 3.53
C ARG A 30 -11.64 2.96 3.33
N PRO A 31 -10.91 4.05 3.59
CA PRO A 31 -9.46 4.09 3.40
C PRO A 31 -8.72 3.10 4.31
N GLU A 32 -9.29 2.77 5.47
CA GLU A 32 -8.76 1.75 6.38
C GLU A 32 -8.69 0.37 5.72
N LEU A 33 -9.73 -0.02 4.96
CA LEU A 33 -9.75 -1.29 4.23
C LEU A 33 -8.71 -1.32 3.11
N VAL A 34 -8.57 -0.21 2.39
CA VAL A 34 -7.58 -0.07 1.32
C VAL A 34 -6.17 -0.12 1.89
N HIS A 35 -5.93 0.56 3.00
CA HIS A 35 -4.66 0.58 3.70
C HIS A 35 -4.29 -0.81 4.23
N GLU A 36 -5.25 -1.53 4.84
CA GLU A 36 -5.04 -2.90 5.29
C GLU A 36 -4.71 -3.82 4.11
N PHE A 37 -5.44 -3.72 3.00
CA PHE A 37 -5.18 -4.48 1.79
C PHE A 37 -3.78 -4.23 1.23
N VAL A 38 -3.38 -2.97 1.09
CA VAL A 38 -2.04 -2.59 0.59
C VAL A 38 -0.95 -3.05 1.58
N SER A 39 -1.22 -2.97 2.88
CA SER A 39 -0.33 -3.46 3.93
C SER A 39 -0.14 -4.97 3.85
N ASP A 40 -1.19 -5.75 3.60
CA ASP A 40 -1.06 -7.19 3.40
C ASP A 40 -0.28 -7.51 2.11
N LEU A 41 -0.55 -6.78 1.03
CA LEU A 41 0.19 -6.89 -0.22
C LEU A 41 1.69 -6.61 -0.01
N TYR A 42 2.04 -5.59 0.77
CA TYR A 42 3.43 -5.32 1.17
C TYR A 42 4.04 -6.48 1.96
N ARG A 43 3.33 -7.02 2.95
CA ARG A 43 3.77 -8.20 3.74
C ARG A 43 3.96 -9.43 2.86
N HIS A 44 3.09 -9.63 1.87
CA HIS A 44 3.22 -10.69 0.88
C HIS A 44 4.49 -10.51 0.04
N GLN A 45 4.76 -9.28 -0.43
CA GLN A 45 5.98 -8.99 -1.19
C GLN A 45 7.25 -9.20 -0.37
N LEU A 46 7.26 -8.81 0.91
CA LEU A 46 8.37 -9.11 1.82
C LEU A 46 8.58 -10.61 2.01
N ARG A 47 7.50 -11.39 2.20
CA ARG A 47 7.57 -12.85 2.28
C ARG A 47 8.17 -13.44 1.00
N ARG A 48 7.71 -13.01 -0.17
CA ARG A 48 8.29 -13.40 -1.46
C ARG A 48 9.78 -13.07 -1.55
N LEU A 49 10.18 -11.88 -1.13
CA LEU A 49 11.58 -11.46 -1.16
C LEU A 49 12.44 -12.33 -0.25
N ARG A 50 11.92 -12.68 0.92
CA ARG A 50 12.57 -13.60 1.86
C ARG A 50 12.67 -15.01 1.29
N LEU A 51 11.63 -15.52 0.63
CA LEU A 51 11.67 -16.82 -0.04
C LEU A 51 12.71 -16.85 -1.16
N ARG A 52 12.78 -15.81 -1.99
CA ARG A 52 13.81 -15.68 -3.04
C ARG A 52 15.23 -15.63 -2.46
N LEU A 53 15.40 -14.96 -1.32
CA LEU A 53 16.66 -14.98 -0.56
C LEU A 53 16.99 -16.40 -0.07
N MET A 54 16.02 -17.15 0.47
CA MET A 54 16.22 -18.54 0.90
C MET A 54 16.56 -19.46 -0.27
N ARG A 55 15.99 -19.20 -1.45
CA ARG A 55 16.32 -19.89 -2.71
C ARG A 55 17.66 -19.45 -3.31
N ARG A 56 18.39 -18.53 -2.66
CA ARG A 56 19.68 -17.98 -3.12
C ARG A 56 19.61 -17.35 -4.52
N GLU A 57 18.45 -16.84 -4.95
CA GLU A 57 18.31 -16.14 -6.24
C GLU A 57 19.14 -14.85 -6.32
N PHE A 58 19.47 -14.25 -5.18
CA PHE A 58 20.31 -13.07 -5.08
C PHE A 58 21.12 -13.11 -3.77
N PRO A 59 22.26 -12.40 -3.71
CA PRO A 59 23.09 -12.38 -2.52
C PRO A 59 22.44 -11.58 -1.39
N ARG A 60 22.61 -12.03 -0.14
CA ARG A 60 21.96 -11.45 1.05
C ARG A 60 22.24 -9.95 1.26
N LYS A 61 23.39 -9.45 0.76
CA LYS A 61 23.74 -8.03 0.79
C LYS A 61 22.73 -7.15 0.02
N ASP A 62 22.14 -7.69 -1.05
CA ASP A 62 21.16 -6.99 -1.88
C ASP A 62 19.75 -7.00 -1.26
N TYR A 63 19.50 -7.83 -0.24
CA TYR A 63 18.21 -7.88 0.44
C TYR A 63 17.79 -6.52 1.00
N ALA A 64 18.72 -5.81 1.64
CA ALA A 64 18.44 -4.48 2.19
C ALA A 64 18.03 -3.48 1.09
N ALA A 65 18.77 -3.45 -0.03
CA ALA A 65 18.45 -2.59 -1.17
C ALA A 65 17.08 -2.92 -1.77
N GLN A 66 16.76 -4.20 -1.92
CA GLN A 66 15.46 -4.66 -2.43
C GLN A 66 14.30 -4.26 -1.50
N VAL A 67 14.49 -4.38 -0.17
CA VAL A 67 13.51 -3.91 0.83
C VAL A 67 13.33 -2.40 0.78
N ILE A 68 14.41 -1.63 0.60
CA ILE A 68 14.35 -0.17 0.46
C ILE A 68 13.54 0.21 -0.80
N THR A 69 13.80 -0.46 -1.93
CA THR A 69 13.05 -0.24 -3.17
C THR A 69 11.56 -0.57 -3.00
N LEU A 70 11.23 -1.69 -2.34
CA LEU A 70 9.84 -1.99 -1.98
C LEU A 70 9.24 -0.90 -1.10
N ARG A 71 9.93 -0.49 -0.05
CA ARG A 71 9.43 0.53 0.88
C ARG A 71 9.21 1.89 0.19
N LYS A 72 10.06 2.25 -0.79
CA LYS A 72 9.85 3.44 -1.62
C LYS A 72 8.60 3.31 -2.50
N ARG A 73 8.34 2.11 -3.02
CA ARG A 73 7.16 1.83 -3.85
C ARG A 73 5.87 1.83 -3.05
N TYR A 74 5.90 1.36 -1.80
CA TYR A 74 4.76 1.33 -0.89
C TYR A 74 4.87 2.45 0.15
N ARG A 75 5.27 3.65 -0.23
CA ARG A 75 5.43 4.77 0.73
C ARG A 75 4.11 5.04 1.44
N LEU A 76 2.99 4.90 0.73
CA LEU A 76 1.64 5.09 1.26
C LEU A 76 1.35 4.33 2.56
N ILE A 77 1.89 3.11 2.75
CA ILE A 77 1.63 2.32 3.97
C ILE A 77 2.22 2.98 5.22
N SER A 78 3.19 3.88 5.05
CA SER A 78 3.79 4.64 6.15
C SER A 78 2.91 5.83 6.57
N MET A 79 1.93 6.21 5.74
CA MET A 79 0.95 7.24 6.06
C MET A 79 -0.32 6.61 6.66
N PRO A 80 -0.96 7.26 7.64
CA PRO A 80 -2.25 6.80 8.16
C PRO A 80 -3.32 6.84 7.08
N ALA A 81 -4.25 5.87 7.10
CA ALA A 81 -5.39 5.85 6.19
C ALA A 81 -6.24 7.15 6.23
N ALA A 82 -6.30 7.81 7.39
CA ALA A 82 -6.98 9.10 7.54
C ALA A 82 -6.32 10.22 6.70
N GLU A 83 -5.00 10.19 6.52
CA GLU A 83 -4.26 11.18 5.72
C GLU A 83 -4.36 10.93 4.22
N TRP A 84 -4.91 9.78 3.81
CA TRP A 84 -5.13 9.48 2.40
C TRP A 84 -6.31 10.25 1.81
N LEU A 85 -7.17 10.75 2.70
CA LEU A 85 -8.31 11.58 2.34
C LEU A 85 -7.86 13.03 2.14
N GLU A 86 -8.56 13.75 1.25
CA GLU A 86 -8.44 15.20 1.20
C GLU A 86 -8.84 15.75 2.57
N GLN A 87 -7.89 16.37 3.28
CA GLN A 87 -8.20 17.16 4.46
C GLN A 87 -8.53 18.55 3.92
N GLU A 88 -9.79 18.98 4.03
CA GLU A 88 -10.10 20.41 3.91
C GLU A 88 -9.25 21.12 4.97
N SER A 89 -8.42 22.07 4.52
CA SER A 89 -7.32 22.67 5.28
C SER A 89 -7.76 23.47 6.51
#